data_AF-A0A4Q9KVZ1-F1
#
_entry.id   AF-A0A4Q9KVZ1-F1
#
_cell.length_a   1.000
_cell.length_b   1.000
_cell.length_c   1.000
_cell.angle_alpha   90.00
_cell.angle_beta   90.00
_cell.angle_gamma   90.00
#
_symmetry.space_group_name_H-M   'P 1'
#
loop_
_entity.id
_entity.type
_entity.pdbx_description
1 polymer ?
#
loop_
_entity_poly.entity_id
_entity_poly.type
_entity_poly.pdbx_seq_one_letter_code
_entity_poly.pdbx_strand_id
1 'polypeptide(L)'
;MIFRAHISNLHKSCTQETLLKEFKGYSNILEIKVPKNKYGYNKGYAFIDFSSSVEYLRFIKENNGTFINGKPIKIRKSKNSPLNENMVIYKK
;
A
#
# COMPACT_ATOMS: atom_id res chain seq x y z
N MET A 1 10.51 -10.76 -8.54
CA MET A 1 10.59 -10.20 -7.18
C MET A 1 9.36 -9.33 -6.97
N ILE A 2 8.66 -9.44 -5.84
CA ILE A 2 7.40 -8.70 -5.59
C ILE A 2 7.61 -7.73 -4.43
N PHE A 3 7.23 -6.47 -4.59
CA PHE A 3 7.37 -5.45 -3.56
C PHE A 3 6.01 -5.10 -2.95
N ARG A 4 5.83 -5.40 -1.66
CA ARG A 4 4.54 -5.20 -0.98
C ARG A 4 4.53 -3.94 -0.13
N ALA A 5 3.57 -3.05 -0.39
CA ALA A 5 3.25 -1.88 0.42
C ALA A 5 2.16 -2.22 1.44
N HIS A 6 2.26 -1.67 2.65
CA HIS A 6 1.23 -1.74 3.67
C HIS A 6 0.61 -0.37 3.88
N ILE A 7 -0.68 -0.27 3.59
CA ILE A 7 -1.48 0.95 3.73
C ILE A 7 -2.32 0.81 5.00
N SER A 8 -2.23 1.78 5.89
CA SER A 8 -2.90 1.80 7.18
C SER A 8 -3.67 3.11 7.37
N ASN A 9 -4.54 3.14 8.39
CA ASN A 9 -5.47 4.23 8.66
C ASN A 9 -6.52 4.46 7.55
N LEU A 10 -6.86 3.40 6.81
CA LEU A 10 -7.87 3.46 5.76
C LEU A 10 -9.27 3.68 6.36
N HIS A 11 -10.11 4.45 5.66
CA HIS A 11 -11.51 4.63 6.07
C HIS A 11 -12.31 3.33 5.89
N LYS A 12 -13.27 3.04 6.78
CA LYS A 12 -14.03 1.77 6.80
C LYS A 12 -14.87 1.50 5.54
N SER A 13 -15.20 2.56 4.80
CA SER A 13 -15.92 2.46 3.52
C SER A 13 -15.03 2.17 2.32
N CYS A 14 -13.70 2.29 2.44
CA CYS A 14 -12.81 2.07 1.31
C CYS A 14 -12.81 0.60 0.89
N THR A 15 -12.95 0.37 -0.40
CA THR A 15 -12.89 -0.96 -0.99
C THR A 15 -11.65 -1.08 -1.88
N GLN A 16 -11.43 -2.29 -2.40
CA GLN A 16 -10.41 -2.51 -3.43
C GLN A 16 -10.63 -1.61 -4.64
N GLU A 17 -11.89 -1.41 -5.07
CA GLU A 17 -12.22 -0.52 -6.19
C GLU A 17 -11.88 0.94 -5.90
N THR A 18 -12.11 1.42 -4.66
CA THR A 18 -11.69 2.77 -4.27
C THR A 18 -10.18 2.93 -4.44
N LEU A 19 -9.39 1.99 -3.92
CA LEU A 19 -7.93 2.05 -4.02
C LEU A 19 -7.46 1.90 -5.47
N LEU A 20 -8.11 1.08 -6.28
CA LEU A 20 -7.80 0.93 -7.70
C LEU A 20 -8.05 2.22 -8.49
N LYS A 21 -9.12 2.96 -8.15
CA LYS A 21 -9.39 4.27 -8.75
C LYS A 21 -8.36 5.32 -8.32
N GLU A 22 -8.06 5.39 -7.03
CA GLU A 22 -7.07 6.34 -6.48
C GLU A 22 -5.66 6.09 -7.03
N PHE A 23 -5.29 4.83 -7.23
CA PHE A 23 -3.95 4.43 -7.67
C PHE A 23 -3.87 4.04 -9.14
N LYS A 24 -4.85 4.44 -9.96
CA LYS A 24 -4.89 4.14 -11.40
C LYS A 24 -3.66 4.66 -12.18
N GLY A 25 -2.94 5.65 -11.64
CA GLY A 25 -1.70 6.17 -12.21
C GLY A 25 -0.49 5.23 -12.14
N TYR A 26 -0.60 4.11 -11.43
CA TYR A 26 0.47 3.13 -11.24
C TYR A 26 0.21 1.90 -12.11
N SER A 27 1.12 1.60 -13.05
CA SER A 27 0.94 0.52 -14.03
C SER A 27 1.52 -0.81 -13.58
N ASN A 28 2.39 -0.81 -12.56
CA ASN A 28 3.08 -2.01 -12.08
C ASN A 28 2.44 -2.61 -10.82
N ILE A 29 1.18 -2.27 -10.53
CA ILE A 29 0.38 -2.92 -9.50
C ILE A 29 0.00 -4.33 -9.97
N LEU A 30 0.42 -5.33 -9.20
CA LEU A 30 0.10 -6.75 -9.44
C LEU A 30 -1.19 -7.16 -8.72
N GLU A 31 -1.32 -6.81 -7.44
CA GLU A 31 -2.46 -7.20 -6.61
C GLU A 31 -2.77 -6.11 -5.58
N ILE A 32 -4.06 -5.87 -5.32
CA ILE A 32 -4.55 -5.07 -4.20
C ILE A 32 -5.37 -5.96 -3.29
N LYS A 33 -4.92 -6.14 -2.05
CA LYS A 33 -5.60 -6.94 -1.03
C LYS A 33 -6.14 -6.06 0.08
N VAL A 34 -7.45 -6.07 0.28
CA VAL A 34 -8.13 -5.34 1.37
C VAL A 34 -8.77 -6.34 2.33
N PRO A 35 -8.10 -6.71 3.44
CA PRO A 35 -8.66 -7.62 4.41
C PRO A 35 -9.96 -7.08 5.00
N LYS A 36 -11.02 -7.89 4.90
CA LYS A 36 -12.34 -7.59 5.46
C LYS A 36 -12.57 -8.40 6.75
N ASN A 37 -13.43 -7.91 7.61
CA ASN A 37 -13.93 -8.63 8.77
C ASN A 37 -15.11 -9.55 8.38
N LYS A 38 -15.63 -10.31 9.35
CA LYS A 38 -16.78 -11.21 9.15
C LYS A 38 -18.08 -10.51 8.73
N TYR A 39 -18.15 -9.19 8.88
CA TYR A 39 -19.30 -8.36 8.50
C TYR A 39 -19.10 -7.66 7.14
N GLY A 40 -18.01 -7.97 6.41
CA GLY A 40 -17.71 -7.40 5.10
C GLY A 40 -17.03 -6.02 5.10
N TYR A 41 -16.83 -5.40 6.27
CA TYR A 41 -16.11 -4.12 6.39
C TYR A 41 -14.61 -4.32 6.34
N ASN A 42 -13.88 -3.38 5.75
CA ASN A 42 -12.42 -3.43 5.78
C ASN A 42 -11.88 -3.30 7.21
N LYS A 43 -10.70 -3.86 7.46
CA LYS A 43 -10.03 -3.80 8.76
C LYS A 43 -9.21 -2.51 8.98
N GLY A 44 -9.39 -1.49 8.15
CA GLY A 44 -8.65 -0.22 8.23
C GLY A 44 -7.23 -0.27 7.63
N TYR A 45 -6.91 -1.32 6.88
CA TYR A 45 -5.63 -1.47 6.18
C TYR A 45 -5.77 -2.25 4.87
N ALA A 46 -4.79 -2.10 3.99
CA ALA A 46 -4.68 -2.80 2.72
C ALA A 46 -3.22 -3.12 2.39
N PHE A 47 -3.02 -4.06 1.47
CA PHE A 47 -1.72 -4.37 0.89
C PHE A 47 -1.77 -4.19 -0.62
N ILE A 48 -0.68 -3.69 -1.19
CA ILE A 48 -0.52 -3.58 -2.63
C ILE A 48 0.82 -4.18 -3.02
N ASP A 49 0.78 -5.08 -3.99
CA ASP A 49 1.96 -5.71 -4.56
C ASP A 49 2.36 -5.03 -5.86
N PHE A 50 3.64 -4.77 -5.99
CA PHE A 50 4.25 -4.15 -7.16
C PHE A 50 5.29 -5.08 -7.79
N SER A 51 5.40 -5.06 -9.11
CA SER A 51 6.48 -5.75 -9.82
C SER A 51 7.79 -4.94 -9.85
N SER A 52 7.70 -3.61 -9.71
CA SER A 52 8.83 -2.68 -9.81
C SER A 52 9.18 -2.04 -8.48
N SER A 53 10.46 -2.07 -8.11
CA SER A 53 10.97 -1.41 -6.89
C SER A 53 10.92 0.12 -6.99
N VAL A 54 11.16 0.65 -8.19
CA VAL A 54 11.15 2.10 -8.46
C VAL A 54 9.74 2.65 -8.27
N GLU A 55 8.75 2.00 -8.87
CA GLU A 55 7.35 2.41 -8.73
C GLU A 55 6.86 2.24 -7.29
N TYR A 56 7.24 1.15 -6.62
CA TYR A 56 6.94 0.92 -5.21
C TYR A 56 7.49 2.03 -4.28
N LEU A 57 8.76 2.44 -4.44
CA LEU A 57 9.36 3.50 -3.63
C LEU A 57 8.70 4.85 -3.93
N ARG A 58 8.43 5.12 -5.20
CA ARG A 58 7.72 6.32 -5.65
C ARG A 58 6.31 6.39 -5.03
N PHE A 59 5.56 5.29 -5.10
CA PHE A 59 4.22 5.15 -4.51
C PHE A 59 4.21 5.46 -3.02
N ILE A 60 5.15 4.91 -2.25
CA ILE A 60 5.26 5.19 -0.81
C ILE A 60 5.56 6.67 -0.56
N LYS A 61 6.47 7.27 -1.33
CA LYS A 61 6.88 8.67 -1.13
C LYS A 61 5.76 9.65 -1.49
N GLU A 62 5.06 9.42 -2.60
CA GLU A 62 4.06 10.35 -3.13
C GLU A 62 2.69 10.21 -2.47
N ASN A 63 2.26 9.00 -2.07
CA ASN A 63 0.90 8.78 -1.56
C ASN A 63 0.82 8.67 -0.03
N ASN A 64 1.95 8.68 0.67
CA ASN A 64 1.93 8.65 2.13
C ASN A 64 1.44 9.98 2.68
N GLY A 65 0.30 9.96 3.40
CA GLY A 65 -0.37 11.14 3.91
C GLY A 65 -1.52 11.64 3.04
N THR A 66 -1.75 11.05 1.86
CA THR A 66 -2.88 11.41 0.99
C THR A 66 -4.21 11.12 1.68
N PHE A 67 -5.20 11.99 1.46
CA PHE A 67 -6.52 11.83 2.04
C PHE A 67 -7.40 10.97 1.12
N ILE A 68 -7.83 9.81 1.61
CA ILE A 68 -8.80 8.95 0.93
C ILE A 68 -10.06 8.90 1.80
N ASN A 69 -11.21 9.27 1.23
CA ASN A 69 -12.50 9.36 1.94
C ASN A 69 -12.38 10.15 3.26
N GLY A 70 -11.69 11.29 3.23
CA GLY A 70 -11.55 12.19 4.39
C GLY A 70 -10.56 11.72 5.46
N LYS A 71 -9.83 10.61 5.25
CA LYS A 71 -8.78 10.16 6.18
C LYS A 71 -7.39 10.12 5.53
N PRO A 72 -6.35 10.65 6.19
CA PRO A 72 -4.99 10.56 5.68
C PRO A 72 -4.48 9.14 5.82
N ILE A 73 -4.11 8.50 4.71
CA ILE A 73 -3.55 7.15 4.72
C ILE A 73 -2.08 7.18 5.11
N LYS A 74 -1.61 6.09 5.72
CA LYS A 74 -0.20 5.89 6.07
C LYS A 74 0.33 4.69 5.31
N ILE A 75 1.34 4.90 4.48
CA ILE A 75 1.95 3.86 3.66
C ILE A 75 3.33 3.53 4.21
N ARG A 76 3.57 2.23 4.44
CA ARG A 76 4.84 1.71 4.95
C ARG A 76 5.31 0.54 4.12
N LYS A 77 6.61 0.26 4.20
CA LYS A 77 7.17 -0.98 3.66
C LYS A 77 6.56 -2.18 4.40
N SER A 78 6.10 -3.20 3.67
CA SER A 78 5.58 -4.40 4.32
C SER A 78 6.71 -5.30 4.80
N LYS A 79 6.49 -5.98 5.93
CA LYS A 79 7.49 -6.86 6.56
C LYS A 79 7.96 -8.02 5.67
N ASN A 80 7.12 -8.40 4.70
CA ASN A 80 7.38 -9.51 3.77
C ASN A 80 7.85 -9.01 2.39
N SER A 81 8.20 -7.73 2.25
CA SER A 81 8.80 -7.23 1.01
C SER A 81 10.27 -7.69 0.95
N PRO A 82 10.78 -8.18 -0.18
CA PRO A 82 12.17 -8.61 -0.31
C PRO A 82 13.17 -7.43 -0.22
N LEU A 83 12.69 -6.19 -0.10
CA LEU A 83 13.49 -5.01 0.28
C LEU A 83 13.71 -4.89 1.80
N ASN A 84 13.15 -5.79 2.62
CA ASN A 84 13.24 -5.67 4.08
C ASN A 84 14.62 -6.02 4.66
N GLU A 85 15.49 -6.67 3.90
CA GLU A 85 16.72 -7.28 4.45
C GLU A 85 18.02 -6.57 4.03
N ASN A 86 18.04 -5.80 2.93
CA ASN A 86 19.28 -5.26 2.35
C ASN A 86 19.49 -3.73 2.47
N MET A 87 18.66 -3.00 3.22
CA MET A 87 18.82 -1.54 3.38
C MET A 87 19.23 -1.08 4.78
N VAL A 88 19.39 -1.99 5.75
CA VAL A 88 20.00 -1.65 7.06
C VAL A 88 21.50 -1.33 6.91
N ILE A 89 22.12 -1.71 5.79
CA ILE A 89 23.56 -1.53 5.55
C ILE A 89 23.91 -0.12 5.04
N TYR A 90 22.96 0.70 4.56
CA TYR A 90 23.23 2.10 4.17
C TYR A 90 22.89 3.10 5.28
N LYS A 91 23.18 2.73 6.52
CA LYS A 91 23.25 3.66 7.66
C LYS A 91 24.68 3.72 8.20
N LYS A 92 25.63 4.18 7.40
CA LYS A 92 26.71 5.08 7.83
C LYS A 92 27.42 5.69 6.64
#